data_AF-A0A4R3VPW9-F1
#
_entry.id   AF-A0A4R3VPW9-F1
#
_cell.length_a   1.000
_cell.length_b   1.000
_cell.length_c   1.000
_cell.angle_alpha   90.00
_cell.angle_beta   90.00
_cell.angle_gamma   90.00
#
_symmetry.space_group_name_H-M   'P 1'
#
loop_
_entity.id
_entity.type
_entity.pdbx_description
1 polymer ?
#
loop_
_entity_poly.entity_id
_entity_poly.type
_entity_poly.pdbx_seq_one_letter_code
_entity_poly.pdbx_strand_id
1 'polypeptide(L)'
;MNKVLTILLVIFLFNSCKKDESWQYWDSLANEKFEGITNLSKNYSCNDIPNLTIQEIYNICPSSVIVHKNDLKKFEQLYQEFRNYTEKSKKSGRPEVYLLCANPSTIKIGCKDNKPYLIDAYNISAEDLEIEMSKLYTEIKKHYTSSTCANISEWRGVTLYTGENKEAIAINSTDSNLNKKLLLYRLLNCRKLQLENKACSLDYNLKIKLSCVNNAIRAEFE
;
A
#
# COMPACT_ATOMS: atom_id res chain seq x y z
N MET A 1 -61.84 10.74 31.23
CA MET A 1 -60.58 9.96 31.13
C MET A 1 -60.49 9.39 29.72
N ASN A 2 -59.27 9.21 29.16
CA ASN A 2 -58.98 8.61 27.83
C ASN A 2 -58.72 9.57 26.65
N LYS A 3 -58.02 10.69 26.85
CA LYS A 3 -57.29 11.36 25.74
C LYS A 3 -55.77 11.44 25.95
N VAL A 4 -55.31 11.28 27.18
CA VAL A 4 -53.88 11.29 27.53
C VAL A 4 -53.20 9.95 27.23
N LEU A 5 -53.95 8.84 27.26
CA LEU A 5 -53.42 7.49 27.02
C LEU A 5 -53.06 7.22 25.55
N THR A 6 -53.71 7.91 24.61
CA THR A 6 -53.50 7.70 23.17
C THR A 6 -52.24 8.41 22.66
N ILE A 7 -51.81 9.49 23.32
CA ILE A 7 -50.61 10.26 22.93
C ILE A 7 -49.33 9.57 23.43
N LEU A 8 -49.40 8.84 24.55
CA LEU A 8 -48.25 8.07 25.07
C LEU A 8 -47.92 6.82 24.25
N LEU A 9 -48.87 6.26 23.49
CA LEU A 9 -48.62 5.07 22.66
C LEU A 9 -47.88 5.38 21.35
N VAL A 10 -47.99 6.60 20.83
CA VAL A 10 -47.36 7.00 19.56
C VAL A 10 -45.88 7.36 19.74
N ILE A 11 -45.48 7.81 20.94
CA ILE A 11 -44.08 8.13 21.26
C ILE A 11 -43.24 6.85 21.45
N PHE A 12 -43.86 5.71 21.78
CA PHE A 12 -43.18 4.41 21.88
C PHE A 12 -42.94 3.72 20.53
N LEU A 13 -43.57 4.16 19.44
CA LEU A 13 -43.35 3.58 18.10
C LEU A 13 -42.12 4.14 17.38
N PHE A 14 -41.47 5.19 17.92
CA PHE A 14 -40.24 5.75 17.37
C PHE A 14 -38.96 5.28 18.07
N ASN A 15 -39.07 4.45 19.11
CA ASN A 15 -37.92 3.89 19.81
C ASN A 15 -37.76 2.39 19.53
N SER A 16 -36.69 2.07 18.79
CA SER A 16 -36.11 0.74 18.57
C SER A 16 -36.46 -0.03 17.30
N CYS A 17 -36.44 0.64 16.14
CA CYS A 17 -35.77 0.00 15.01
C CYS A 17 -34.25 0.05 15.29
N LYS A 18 -33.76 -0.83 16.18
CA LYS A 18 -32.31 -1.07 16.24
C LYS A 18 -31.97 -1.58 14.85
N LYS A 19 -31.25 -0.77 14.06
CA LYS A 19 -30.70 -1.26 12.79
C LYS A 19 -29.95 -2.53 13.14
N ASP A 20 -30.38 -3.63 12.55
CA ASP A 20 -29.77 -4.92 12.78
C ASP A 20 -28.29 -4.77 12.40
N GLU A 21 -27.40 -5.01 13.37
CA GLU A 21 -25.94 -4.81 13.25
C GLU A 21 -25.28 -5.92 12.40
N SER A 22 -25.97 -6.27 11.32
CA SER A 22 -25.54 -7.14 10.24
C SER A 22 -24.22 -6.67 9.65
N TRP A 23 -23.53 -7.58 8.97
CA TRP A 23 -22.28 -7.22 8.30
C TRP A 23 -22.49 -6.13 7.24
N GLN A 24 -23.65 -6.10 6.56
CA GLN A 24 -24.01 -5.08 5.57
C GLN A 24 -24.13 -3.69 6.19
N TYR A 25 -24.70 -3.59 7.40
CA TYR A 25 -24.80 -2.33 8.13
C TYR A 25 -23.41 -1.74 8.41
N TRP A 26 -22.51 -2.56 8.96
CA TRP A 26 -21.14 -2.13 9.22
C TRP A 26 -20.36 -1.82 7.94
N ASP A 27 -20.60 -2.57 6.86
CA ASP A 27 -19.95 -2.33 5.56
C ASP A 27 -20.40 -0.99 4.95
N SER A 28 -21.68 -0.65 5.07
CA SER A 28 -22.19 0.66 4.64
C SER A 28 -21.51 1.81 5.38
N LEU A 29 -21.31 1.69 6.70
CA LEU A 29 -20.61 2.70 7.47
C LEU A 29 -19.13 2.78 7.11
N ALA A 30 -18.47 1.64 6.88
CA ALA A 30 -17.09 1.62 6.39
C ALA A 30 -16.97 2.34 5.04
N ASN A 31 -17.86 2.04 4.09
CA ASN A 31 -17.86 2.68 2.78
C ASN A 31 -18.04 4.20 2.86
N GLU A 32 -18.93 4.69 3.74
CA GLU A 32 -19.09 6.13 3.97
C GLU A 32 -17.79 6.79 4.42
N LYS A 33 -17.04 6.15 5.33
CA LYS A 33 -15.73 6.66 5.78
C LYS A 33 -14.69 6.61 4.68
N PHE A 34 -14.69 5.55 3.87
CA PHE A 34 -13.81 5.44 2.71
C PHE A 34 -14.07 6.50 1.64
N GLU A 35 -15.34 6.80 1.37
CA GLU A 35 -15.72 7.94 0.51
C GLU A 35 -15.23 9.27 1.12
N GLY A 36 -15.36 9.44 2.44
CA GLY A 36 -14.77 10.58 3.15
C GLY A 36 -13.27 10.73 2.92
N ILE A 37 -12.52 9.63 3.00
CA ILE A 37 -11.07 9.60 2.77
C ILE A 37 -10.74 10.00 1.33
N THR A 38 -11.40 9.38 0.35
CA THR A 38 -11.14 9.67 -1.08
C THR A 38 -11.55 11.10 -1.47
N ASN A 39 -12.58 11.66 -0.81
CA ASN A 39 -12.99 13.05 -0.99
C ASN A 39 -11.95 14.06 -0.51
N LEU A 40 -11.08 13.70 0.45
CA LEU A 40 -9.97 14.57 0.86
C LEU A 40 -9.03 14.89 -0.32
N SER A 41 -8.95 14.04 -1.34
CA SER A 41 -8.01 14.20 -2.46
C SER A 41 -8.56 15.00 -3.65
N LYS A 42 -9.85 15.37 -3.67
CA LYS A 42 -10.54 15.79 -4.91
C LYS A 42 -10.25 17.22 -5.39
N ASN A 43 -9.84 18.11 -4.50
CA ASN A 43 -9.85 19.56 -4.75
C ASN A 43 -8.46 20.23 -4.76
N TYR A 44 -7.39 19.44 -4.78
CA TYR A 44 -6.05 19.99 -4.83
C TYR A 44 -5.63 20.34 -6.25
N SER A 45 -4.82 21.38 -6.37
CA SER A 45 -4.13 21.78 -7.59
C SER A 45 -2.66 21.34 -7.54
N CYS A 46 -1.96 21.42 -8.67
CA CYS A 46 -0.53 21.10 -8.68
C CYS A 46 0.31 22.06 -7.84
N ASN A 47 -0.15 23.30 -7.63
CA ASN A 47 0.54 24.27 -6.78
C ASN A 47 0.54 23.86 -5.30
N ASP A 48 -0.39 22.98 -4.91
CA ASP A 48 -0.50 22.50 -3.54
C ASP A 48 0.51 21.38 -3.23
N ILE A 49 1.13 20.75 -4.24
CA ILE A 49 2.01 19.56 -4.09
C ILE A 49 3.03 19.67 -2.93
N PRO A 50 3.74 20.80 -2.70
CA PRO A 50 4.66 20.92 -1.56
C PRO A 50 4.00 20.71 -0.18
N ASN A 51 2.69 20.90 -0.09
CA ASN A 51 1.86 20.71 1.08
C ASN A 51 1.00 19.44 1.04
N LEU A 52 1.12 18.63 0.00
CA LEU A 52 0.45 17.33 -0.10
C LEU A 52 1.37 16.22 0.41
N THR A 53 0.75 15.14 0.89
CA THR A 53 1.42 13.93 1.35
C THR A 53 0.67 12.71 0.83
N ILE A 54 1.39 11.60 0.66
CA ILE A 54 0.80 10.30 0.35
C ILE A 54 0.47 9.63 1.67
N GLN A 55 -0.77 9.16 1.82
CA GLN A 55 -1.21 8.35 2.95
C GLN A 55 -1.58 6.95 2.48
N GLU A 56 -1.03 5.92 3.11
CA GLU A 56 -1.32 4.51 2.79
C GLU A 56 -2.68 4.10 3.38
N ILE A 57 -3.44 3.30 2.63
CA ILE A 57 -4.68 2.65 3.09
C ILE A 57 -4.50 1.14 2.91
N TYR A 58 -4.34 0.42 4.02
CA TYR A 58 -3.97 -0.99 3.97
C TYR A 58 -5.16 -1.89 3.58
N ASN A 59 -4.88 -2.89 2.73
CA ASN A 59 -5.80 -3.96 2.34
C ASN A 59 -7.11 -3.48 1.65
N ILE A 60 -7.07 -2.35 0.94
CA ILE A 60 -8.16 -1.83 0.13
C ILE A 60 -7.61 -1.09 -1.10
N CYS A 61 -8.49 -0.87 -2.09
CA CYS A 61 -8.22 -0.17 -3.33
C CYS A 61 -8.99 1.17 -3.38
N PRO A 62 -8.34 2.31 -3.69
CA PRO A 62 -6.88 2.48 -3.80
C PRO A 62 -6.14 2.23 -2.48
N SER A 63 -4.89 1.75 -2.56
CA SER A 63 -4.02 1.48 -1.41
C SER A 63 -3.29 2.73 -0.89
N SER A 64 -3.52 3.89 -1.50
CA SER A 64 -2.93 5.17 -1.12
C SER A 64 -3.80 6.33 -1.60
N VAL A 65 -3.74 7.46 -0.90
CA VAL A 65 -4.45 8.70 -1.24
C VAL A 65 -3.58 9.93 -1.04
N ILE A 66 -3.94 11.03 -1.70
CA ILE A 66 -3.27 12.33 -1.56
C ILE A 66 -4.00 13.15 -0.49
N VAL A 67 -3.27 13.63 0.51
CA VAL A 67 -3.83 14.39 1.64
C VAL A 67 -3.00 15.64 1.89
N HIS A 68 -3.65 16.80 1.98
CA HIS A 68 -3.00 18.03 2.39
C HIS A 68 -2.55 17.94 3.87
N LYS A 69 -1.39 18.49 4.21
CA LYS A 69 -0.82 18.41 5.57
C LYS A 69 -1.78 18.90 6.66
N ASN A 70 -2.62 19.89 6.36
CA ASN A 70 -3.62 20.40 7.29
C ASN A 70 -4.78 19.42 7.55
N ASP A 71 -5.03 18.48 6.65
CA ASP A 71 -6.13 17.51 6.75
C ASP A 71 -5.69 16.17 7.34
N LEU A 72 -4.42 16.01 7.73
CA LEU A 72 -3.88 14.75 8.25
C LEU A 72 -4.65 14.22 9.46
N LYS A 73 -5.06 15.10 10.38
CA LYS A 73 -5.86 14.69 11.55
C LYS A 73 -7.24 14.17 11.14
N LYS A 74 -7.85 14.78 10.12
CA LYS A 74 -9.15 14.36 9.59
C LYS A 74 -9.02 13.04 8.84
N PHE A 75 -7.97 12.86 8.05
CA PHE A 75 -7.64 11.59 7.42
C PHE A 75 -7.50 10.47 8.47
N GLU A 76 -6.69 10.69 9.51
CA GLU A 76 -6.45 9.68 10.55
C GLU A 76 -7.76 9.27 11.24
N GLN A 77 -8.60 10.23 11.59
CA GLN A 77 -9.91 9.94 12.18
C GLN A 77 -10.78 9.08 11.25
N LEU A 78 -10.93 9.48 9.98
CA LEU A 78 -11.74 8.74 9.02
C LEU A 78 -11.19 7.33 8.78
N TYR A 79 -9.87 7.19 8.71
CA TYR A 79 -9.21 5.90 8.51
C TYR A 79 -9.38 4.96 9.70
N GLN A 80 -9.28 5.47 10.93
CA GLN A 80 -9.56 4.69 12.13
C GLN A 80 -11.02 4.25 12.21
N GLU A 81 -11.97 5.14 11.89
CA GLU A 81 -13.39 4.79 11.82
C GLU A 81 -13.67 3.72 10.75
N PHE A 82 -13.10 3.89 9.55
CA PHE A 82 -13.17 2.91 8.46
C PHE A 82 -12.66 1.52 8.91
N ARG A 83 -11.48 1.47 9.54
CA ARG A 83 -10.87 0.24 10.06
C ARG A 83 -11.76 -0.44 11.09
N ASN A 84 -12.26 0.32 12.06
CA ASN A 84 -13.14 -0.18 13.11
C ASN A 84 -14.42 -0.80 12.52
N TYR A 85 -15.08 -0.11 11.59
CA TYR A 85 -16.30 -0.64 10.96
C TYR A 85 -16.03 -1.87 10.08
N THR A 86 -14.89 -1.89 9.38
CA THR A 86 -14.46 -3.07 8.61
C THR A 86 -14.26 -4.29 9.54
N GLU A 87 -13.64 -4.11 10.70
CA GLU A 87 -13.46 -5.18 11.69
C GLU A 87 -14.79 -5.65 12.27
N LYS A 88 -15.72 -4.74 12.57
CA LYS A 88 -17.07 -5.11 13.02
C LYS A 88 -17.83 -5.89 11.96
N SER A 89 -17.77 -5.47 10.69
CA SER A 89 -18.39 -6.18 9.58
C SER A 89 -17.87 -7.63 9.48
N LYS A 90 -16.55 -7.82 9.58
CA LYS A 90 -15.93 -9.16 9.62
C LYS A 90 -16.45 -9.99 10.79
N LYS A 91 -16.51 -9.42 12.01
CA LYS A 91 -17.03 -10.11 13.20
C LYS A 91 -18.52 -10.47 13.09
N SER A 92 -19.30 -9.68 12.34
CA SER A 92 -20.71 -9.97 12.03
C SER A 92 -20.90 -10.98 10.87
N GLY A 93 -19.85 -11.66 10.43
CA GLY A 93 -19.95 -12.74 9.44
C GLY A 93 -19.89 -12.29 7.98
N ARG A 94 -19.26 -11.14 7.69
CA ARG A 94 -18.98 -10.75 6.29
C ARG A 94 -18.20 -11.87 5.59
N PRO A 95 -18.66 -12.38 4.43
CA PRO A 95 -17.89 -13.33 3.64
C PRO A 95 -16.51 -12.75 3.29
N GLU A 96 -15.46 -13.58 3.38
CA GLU A 96 -14.13 -13.15 2.98
C GLU A 96 -14.09 -12.90 1.48
N VAL A 97 -13.93 -11.64 1.10
CA VAL A 97 -13.67 -11.24 -0.28
C VAL A 97 -12.20 -10.88 -0.38
N TYR A 98 -11.43 -11.74 -1.07
CA TYR A 98 -10.05 -11.45 -1.40
C TYR A 98 -10.01 -10.50 -2.59
N LEU A 99 -10.06 -9.20 -2.31
CA LEU A 99 -9.74 -8.18 -3.31
C LEU A 99 -8.24 -8.26 -3.60
N LEU A 100 -7.90 -8.76 -4.78
CA LEU A 100 -6.55 -8.61 -5.35
C LEU A 100 -6.38 -7.15 -5.73
N CYS A 101 -6.11 -6.31 -4.74
CA CYS A 101 -5.58 -5.00 -5.00
C CYS A 101 -4.20 -5.20 -5.60
N ALA A 102 -4.02 -4.80 -6.86
CA ALA A 102 -2.71 -4.36 -7.29
C ALA A 102 -2.24 -3.41 -6.18
N ASN A 103 -1.09 -3.68 -5.59
CA ASN A 103 -0.53 -2.83 -4.57
C ASN A 103 0.39 -1.86 -5.32
N PRO A 104 -0.12 -0.77 -5.94
CA PRO A 104 0.76 0.22 -6.53
C PRO A 104 1.54 0.79 -5.36
N SER A 105 2.80 0.39 -5.27
CA SER A 105 3.74 1.04 -4.36
C SER A 105 3.89 2.45 -4.89
N THR A 106 3.03 3.35 -4.38
CA THR A 106 3.03 4.75 -4.78
C THR A 106 4.42 5.30 -4.56
N ILE A 107 4.96 5.94 -5.59
CA ILE A 107 6.34 6.43 -5.64
C ILE A 107 6.36 7.89 -5.19
N LYS A 108 5.54 8.73 -5.83
CA LYS A 108 5.51 10.17 -5.63
C LYS A 108 4.20 10.77 -6.07
N ILE A 109 4.01 12.06 -5.81
CA ILE A 109 2.89 12.86 -6.32
C ILE A 109 3.36 13.54 -7.62
N GLY A 110 2.69 13.26 -8.71
CA GLY A 110 2.87 13.93 -10.00
C GLY A 110 1.86 15.06 -10.21
N CYS A 111 2.09 15.85 -11.26
CA CYS A 111 1.15 16.86 -11.74
C CYS A 111 0.76 16.56 -13.19
N LYS A 112 -0.54 16.58 -13.48
CA LYS A 112 -1.07 16.53 -14.85
C LYS A 112 -2.33 17.38 -14.94
N ASP A 113 -2.42 18.23 -15.95
CA ASP A 113 -3.60 19.09 -16.21
C ASP A 113 -4.04 19.90 -14.97
N ASN A 114 -3.06 20.48 -14.25
CA ASN A 114 -3.23 21.20 -12.98
C ASN A 114 -3.84 20.36 -11.83
N LYS A 115 -3.89 19.03 -11.95
CA LYS A 115 -4.35 18.12 -10.91
C LYS A 115 -3.21 17.23 -10.41
N PRO A 116 -3.02 17.12 -9.08
CA PRO A 116 -2.08 16.18 -8.52
C PRO A 116 -2.62 14.75 -8.67
N TYR A 117 -1.72 13.81 -8.96
CA TYR A 117 -2.06 12.39 -9.07
C TYR A 117 -0.94 11.52 -8.48
N LEU A 118 -1.28 10.30 -8.11
CA LEU A 118 -0.31 9.34 -7.59
C LEU A 118 0.48 8.74 -8.75
N ILE A 119 1.80 8.88 -8.72
CA ILE A 119 2.69 8.15 -9.62
C ILE A 119 3.06 6.82 -8.95
N ASP A 120 2.85 5.73 -9.68
CA ASP A 120 3.18 4.37 -9.29
C ASP A 120 4.00 3.67 -10.39
N ALA A 121 4.36 2.41 -10.16
CA ALA A 121 5.16 1.66 -11.12
C ALA A 121 4.47 1.43 -12.48
N TYR A 122 3.15 1.57 -12.56
CA TYR A 122 2.39 1.34 -13.80
C TYR A 122 2.26 2.60 -14.66
N ASN A 123 2.22 3.78 -14.03
CA ASN A 123 2.03 5.05 -14.74
C ASN A 123 3.27 5.97 -14.77
N ILE A 124 4.38 5.59 -14.14
CA ILE A 124 5.64 6.34 -14.19
C ILE A 124 6.14 6.53 -15.64
N SER A 125 6.70 7.72 -15.91
CA SER A 125 7.31 8.07 -17.19
C SER A 125 8.66 7.37 -17.37
N ALA A 126 9.13 7.23 -18.61
CA ALA A 126 10.44 6.61 -18.88
C ALA A 126 11.61 7.41 -18.23
N GLU A 127 11.51 8.74 -18.22
CA GLU A 127 12.51 9.62 -17.61
C GLU A 127 12.58 9.43 -16.09
N ASP A 128 11.42 9.46 -15.42
CA ASP A 128 11.35 9.28 -13.97
C ASP A 128 11.71 7.84 -13.54
N LEU A 129 11.41 6.87 -14.40
CA LEU A 129 11.67 5.46 -14.14
C LEU A 129 13.16 5.20 -13.90
N GLU A 130 14.04 5.70 -14.77
CA GLU A 130 15.49 5.49 -14.63
C GLU A 130 16.04 6.16 -13.37
N ILE A 131 15.54 7.36 -13.03
CA ILE A 131 15.92 8.08 -11.80
C ILE A 131 15.53 7.25 -10.57
N GLU A 132 14.29 6.79 -10.50
CA GLU A 132 13.80 6.07 -9.31
C GLU A 132 14.37 4.66 -9.21
N MET A 133 14.59 3.96 -10.33
CA MET A 133 15.31 2.69 -10.31
C MET A 133 16.74 2.86 -9.80
N SER A 134 17.49 3.86 -10.29
CA SER A 134 18.86 4.12 -9.86
C SER A 134 18.96 4.42 -8.35
N LYS A 135 18.03 5.24 -7.84
CA LYS A 135 17.92 5.54 -6.41
C LYS A 135 17.61 4.29 -5.59
N LEU A 136 16.58 3.52 -5.97
CA LEU A 136 16.20 2.30 -5.25
C LEU A 136 17.31 1.25 -5.27
N TYR A 137 17.99 1.07 -6.41
CA TYR A 137 19.14 0.17 -6.53
C TYR A 137 20.24 0.54 -5.51
N THR A 138 20.56 1.83 -5.42
CA THR A 138 21.56 2.35 -4.46
C THR A 138 21.14 2.07 -3.02
N GLU A 139 19.86 2.28 -2.68
CA GLU A 139 19.34 2.04 -1.34
C GLU A 139 19.34 0.55 -0.96
N ILE A 140 18.95 -0.33 -1.90
CA ILE A 140 18.99 -1.79 -1.73
C ILE A 140 20.43 -2.25 -1.53
N LYS A 141 21.36 -1.76 -2.37
CA LYS A 141 22.79 -2.08 -2.30
C LYS A 141 23.43 -1.69 -0.98
N LYS A 142 23.06 -0.53 -0.45
CA LYS A 142 23.52 -0.10 0.87
C LYS A 142 23.13 -1.07 1.98
N HIS A 143 21.95 -1.69 1.92
CA HIS A 143 21.49 -2.59 2.99
C HIS A 143 22.31 -3.87 3.06
N TYR A 144 22.60 -4.53 1.93
CA TYR A 144 23.31 -5.81 1.97
C TYR A 144 24.84 -5.66 2.05
N THR A 145 25.41 -4.51 1.68
CA THR A 145 26.85 -4.24 1.82
C THR A 145 27.27 -3.89 3.24
N SER A 146 26.37 -3.35 4.08
CA SER A 146 26.67 -2.97 5.48
C SER A 146 26.37 -4.04 6.52
N SER A 147 25.99 -5.24 6.08
CA SER A 147 25.35 -6.22 6.95
C SER A 147 26.34 -7.24 7.51
N THR A 148 26.32 -7.40 8.83
CA THR A 148 27.15 -8.37 9.54
C THR A 148 26.55 -9.77 9.43
N CYS A 149 27.43 -10.76 9.38
CA CYS A 149 27.09 -12.16 9.21
C CYS A 149 26.70 -12.87 10.53
N ALA A 150 26.36 -12.13 11.58
CA ALA A 150 26.22 -12.66 12.93
C ALA A 150 25.14 -13.77 13.10
N ASN A 151 24.23 -13.93 12.12
CA ASN A 151 23.26 -15.03 12.09
C ASN A 151 22.76 -15.31 10.67
N ILE A 152 23.42 -16.20 9.91
CA ILE A 152 23.07 -16.51 8.51
C ILE A 152 21.61 -16.98 8.33
N SER A 153 20.98 -17.54 9.37
CA SER A 153 19.59 -18.04 9.33
C SER A 153 18.54 -16.94 9.18
N GLU A 154 18.88 -15.68 9.50
CA GLU A 154 17.99 -14.53 9.31
C GLU A 154 18.01 -13.99 7.87
N TRP A 155 18.95 -14.47 7.06
CA TRP A 155 19.16 -14.04 5.69
C TRP A 155 18.48 -14.99 4.72
N ARG A 156 18.02 -14.42 3.60
CA ARG A 156 17.58 -15.20 2.44
C ARG A 156 18.19 -14.64 1.17
N GLY A 157 18.49 -15.54 0.23
CA GLY A 157 18.90 -15.18 -1.12
C GLY A 157 17.70 -14.68 -1.92
N VAL A 158 17.89 -13.59 -2.67
CA VAL A 158 16.89 -13.05 -3.59
C VAL A 158 17.56 -12.66 -4.90
N THR A 159 16.88 -12.92 -6.02
CA THR A 159 17.30 -12.43 -7.33
C THR A 159 16.84 -10.98 -7.50
N LEU A 160 17.81 -10.09 -7.72
CA LEU A 160 17.57 -8.71 -8.13
C LEU A 160 17.74 -8.61 -9.65
N TYR A 161 16.67 -8.20 -10.35
CA TYR A 161 16.67 -8.05 -11.81
C TYR A 161 16.88 -6.59 -12.20
N THR A 162 17.82 -6.34 -13.12
CA THR A 162 18.09 -5.00 -13.68
C THR A 162 18.13 -5.09 -15.20
N GLY A 163 17.05 -4.66 -15.83
CA GLY A 163 16.70 -5.08 -17.18
C GLY A 163 16.55 -6.60 -17.23
N GLU A 164 17.29 -7.22 -18.16
CA GLU A 164 17.37 -8.67 -18.32
C GLU A 164 18.51 -9.30 -17.49
N ASN A 165 19.38 -8.47 -16.87
CA ASN A 165 20.47 -8.94 -16.02
C ASN A 165 19.95 -9.37 -14.65
N LYS A 166 20.65 -10.32 -14.02
CA LYS A 166 20.34 -10.84 -12.69
C LYS A 166 21.54 -10.75 -11.74
N GLU A 167 21.27 -10.37 -10.50
CA GLU A 167 22.23 -10.34 -9.38
C GLU A 167 21.64 -11.18 -8.23
N ALA A 168 22.48 -12.01 -7.59
CA ALA A 168 22.12 -12.67 -6.35
C ALA A 168 22.44 -11.74 -5.19
N ILE A 169 21.43 -11.40 -4.36
CA ILE A 169 21.60 -10.56 -3.19
C ILE A 169 21.14 -11.28 -1.93
N ALA A 170 21.75 -10.94 -0.79
CA ALA A 170 21.34 -11.42 0.52
C ALA A 170 20.51 -10.34 1.21
N ILE A 171 19.36 -10.69 1.76
CA ILE A 171 18.51 -9.75 2.49
C ILE A 171 18.07 -10.32 3.84
N ASN A 172 17.93 -9.45 4.84
CA ASN A 172 17.35 -9.84 6.12
C ASN A 172 15.83 -10.05 5.93
N SER A 173 15.34 -11.23 6.26
CA SER A 173 13.94 -11.60 6.05
C SER A 173 12.95 -10.78 6.88
N THR A 174 13.42 -10.18 7.98
CA THR A 174 12.58 -9.40 8.91
C THR A 174 12.52 -7.91 8.57
N ASP A 175 13.35 -7.41 7.63
CA ASP A 175 13.35 -6.01 7.23
C ASP A 175 12.20 -5.71 6.25
N SER A 176 11.04 -5.34 6.82
CA SER A 176 9.84 -5.02 6.05
C SER A 176 10.03 -3.83 5.10
N ASN A 177 10.87 -2.86 5.45
CA ASN A 177 11.16 -1.69 4.62
C ASN A 177 11.96 -2.08 3.38
N LEU A 178 13.00 -2.90 3.54
CA LEU A 178 13.77 -3.43 2.41
C LEU A 178 12.89 -4.29 1.50
N ASN A 179 12.03 -5.14 2.07
CA ASN A 179 11.09 -5.95 1.29
C ASN A 179 10.13 -5.08 0.43
N LYS A 180 9.61 -3.97 0.96
CA LYS A 180 8.81 -3.01 0.18
C LYS A 180 9.61 -2.42 -0.98
N LYS A 181 10.87 -2.03 -0.76
CA LYS A 181 11.75 -1.48 -1.81
C LYS A 181 12.05 -2.49 -2.90
N LEU A 182 12.31 -3.75 -2.55
CA LEU A 182 12.55 -4.82 -3.52
C LEU A 182 11.32 -5.10 -4.39
N LEU A 183 10.13 -5.09 -3.79
CA LEU A 183 8.88 -5.24 -4.55
C LEU A 183 8.72 -4.09 -5.54
N LEU A 184 8.91 -2.84 -5.10
CA LEU A 184 8.81 -1.68 -5.97
C LEU A 184 9.86 -1.72 -7.10
N TYR A 185 11.12 -2.02 -6.77
CA TYR A 185 12.19 -2.16 -7.77
C TYR A 185 11.87 -3.22 -8.82
N ARG A 186 11.30 -4.37 -8.41
CA ARG A 186 10.83 -5.41 -9.33
C ARG A 186 9.72 -4.90 -10.26
N LEU A 187 8.73 -4.19 -9.72
CA LEU A 187 7.66 -3.61 -10.53
C LEU A 187 8.19 -2.60 -11.55
N LEU A 188 9.14 -1.75 -11.13
CA LEU A 188 9.81 -0.80 -12.03
C LEU A 188 10.64 -1.50 -13.10
N ASN A 189 11.35 -2.59 -12.76
CA ASN A 189 12.05 -3.39 -13.74
C ASN A 189 11.11 -3.98 -14.79
N CYS A 190 9.95 -4.50 -14.36
CA CYS A 190 8.92 -4.96 -15.30
C CYS A 190 8.41 -3.82 -16.18
N ARG A 191 8.15 -2.63 -15.61
CA ARG A 191 7.74 -1.45 -16.36
C ARG A 191 8.78 -1.05 -17.41
N LYS A 192 10.07 -1.07 -17.05
CA LYS A 192 11.19 -0.82 -17.96
C LYS A 192 11.16 -1.77 -19.15
N LEU A 193 11.10 -3.08 -18.89
CA LEU A 193 11.03 -4.10 -19.94
C LEU A 193 9.81 -3.92 -20.84
N GLN A 194 8.64 -3.59 -20.26
CA GLN A 194 7.43 -3.30 -21.04
C GLN A 194 7.59 -2.10 -21.97
N LEU A 195 8.21 -1.01 -21.50
CA LEU A 195 8.51 0.16 -22.33
C LEU A 195 9.49 -0.18 -23.47
N GLU A 196 10.35 -1.18 -23.27
CA GLU A 196 11.26 -1.74 -24.29
C GLU A 196 10.60 -2.81 -25.19
N ASN A 197 9.29 -3.08 -25.05
CA ASN A 197 8.56 -4.17 -25.72
C ASN A 197 9.12 -5.59 -25.42
N LYS A 198 9.67 -5.79 -24.22
CA LYS A 198 10.17 -7.07 -23.73
C LYS A 198 9.24 -7.67 -22.69
N ALA A 199 9.26 -8.99 -22.57
CA ALA A 199 8.52 -9.69 -21.54
C ALA A 199 9.17 -9.49 -20.16
N CYS A 200 8.38 -9.20 -19.12
CA CYS A 200 8.88 -9.31 -17.75
C CYS A 200 8.85 -10.77 -17.32
N SER A 201 9.93 -11.50 -17.58
CA SER A 201 10.13 -12.86 -17.08
C SER A 201 10.91 -12.83 -15.78
N LEU A 202 10.35 -13.45 -14.74
CA LEU A 202 11.02 -13.64 -13.46
C LEU A 202 11.27 -15.13 -13.30
N ASP A 203 12.53 -15.53 -13.27
CA ASP A 203 12.91 -16.90 -12.95
C ASP A 203 12.88 -17.09 -11.43
N TYR A 204 11.93 -17.92 -10.99
CA TYR A 204 11.72 -18.28 -9.58
C TYR A 204 12.48 -19.54 -9.18
N ASN A 205 13.13 -20.23 -10.11
CA ASN A 205 13.82 -21.49 -9.86
C ASN A 205 15.32 -21.32 -9.56
N LEU A 206 15.82 -20.08 -9.61
CA LEU A 206 17.21 -19.78 -9.30
C LEU A 206 17.50 -20.06 -7.83
N LYS A 207 18.37 -21.04 -7.59
CA LYS A 207 18.89 -21.31 -6.26
C LYS A 207 20.02 -20.34 -5.94
N ILE A 208 19.99 -19.79 -4.74
CA ILE A 208 20.99 -18.84 -4.25
C ILE A 208 21.58 -19.40 -2.98
N LYS A 209 22.90 -19.59 -3.00
CA LYS A 209 23.68 -19.97 -1.84
C LYS A 209 24.10 -18.72 -1.09
N LEU A 210 23.91 -18.74 0.23
CA LEU A 210 24.43 -17.74 1.13
C LEU A 210 25.73 -18.22 1.78
N SER A 211 26.70 -17.33 1.90
CA SER A 211 27.97 -17.61 2.57
C SER A 211 28.44 -16.41 3.38
N CYS A 212 29.34 -16.68 4.33
CA CYS A 212 29.94 -15.70 5.21
C CYS A 212 31.40 -15.50 4.83
N VAL A 213 31.80 -14.30 4.40
CA VAL A 213 33.20 -14.02 4.07
C VAL A 213 33.63 -12.72 4.73
N ASN A 214 34.67 -12.78 5.57
CA ASN A 214 35.19 -11.62 6.31
C ASN A 214 34.10 -10.86 7.10
N ASN A 215 33.22 -11.60 7.77
CA ASN A 215 32.07 -11.09 8.53
C ASN A 215 30.99 -10.36 7.69
N ALA A 216 31.07 -10.43 6.36
CA ALA A 216 30.06 -9.92 5.44
C ALA A 216 29.27 -11.08 4.83
N ILE A 217 27.96 -10.92 4.73
CA ILE A 217 27.08 -11.86 4.02
C ILE A 217 27.32 -11.76 2.51
N ARG A 218 27.39 -12.90 1.82
CA ARG A 218 27.48 -13.00 0.36
C ARG A 218 26.39 -13.91 -0.19
N ALA A 219 25.88 -13.56 -1.35
CA ALA A 219 24.91 -14.34 -2.10
C ALA A 219 25.45 -14.63 -3.50
N GLU A 220 25.36 -15.87 -3.93
CA GLU A 220 25.82 -16.34 -5.24
C GLU A 220 24.77 -17.31 -5.80
N PHE A 221 24.55 -17.28 -7.12
CA PHE A 221 23.75 -18.31 -7.77
C PHE A 221 24.47 -19.66 -7.68
N GLU A 222 23.72 -20.73 -7.42
CA GLU A 222 24.24 -22.11 -7.50
C GLU A 222 24.54 -22.55 -8.94
#